data_AF-A0A2K6VD99-F1
#
_entry.id   AF-A0A2K6VD99-F1
#
_cell.length_a   1.000
_cell.length_b   1.000
_cell.length_c   1.000
_cell.angle_alpha   90.00
_cell.angle_beta   90.00
_cell.angle_gamma   90.00
#
_symmetry.space_group_name_H-M   'P 1'
#
loop_
_entity.id
_entity.type
_entity.pdbx_description
1 polymer ?
#
loop_
_entity_poly.entity_id
_entity_poly.type
_entity_poly.pdbx_seq_one_letter_code
_entity_poly.pdbx_strand_id
1 'polypeptide(L)'
;MEDMLEKRLTKLENRLGIRKVTSVTNLNEELVLLRRKLSEAGCGFLLKIPTDTLRKLTDLATGNDYLTLEEKKREIEFRHDLVIEQIRLLEEFQKDFEVVFKSESIANVSHHLPALDIAEKEINESALDVQKHHINVADLKKNFVILLEQLNYQVLEWEGIVEKLEQEKQKRETKA
;
A
#
# COMPACT_ATOMS: atom_id res chain seq x y z
N MET A 1 2.63 -25.43 48.39
CA MET A 1 3.80 -24.82 47.71
C MET A 1 3.75 -25.10 46.21
N GLU A 2 3.40 -26.32 45.82
CA GLU A 2 3.22 -26.75 44.41
C GLU A 2 2.21 -25.92 43.62
N ASP A 3 1.01 -25.64 44.16
CA ASP A 3 -0.02 -24.83 43.45
C ASP A 3 0.45 -23.41 43.08
N MET A 4 1.36 -22.81 43.88
CA MET A 4 1.94 -21.50 43.56
C MET A 4 2.98 -21.59 42.44
N LEU A 5 3.77 -22.67 42.42
CA LEU A 5 4.73 -22.94 41.34
C LEU A 5 4.00 -23.25 40.04
N GLU A 6 2.93 -24.03 40.07
CA GLU A 6 2.12 -24.38 38.90
C GLU A 6 1.42 -23.16 38.28
N LYS A 7 0.87 -22.26 39.11
CA LYS A 7 0.35 -20.96 38.66
C LYS A 7 1.43 -20.07 38.04
N ARG A 8 2.63 -20.02 38.64
CA ARG A 8 3.76 -19.25 38.09
C ARG A 8 4.22 -19.81 36.75
N LEU A 9 4.29 -21.12 36.62
CA LEU A 9 4.65 -21.82 35.39
C LEU A 9 3.62 -21.55 34.30
N THR A 10 2.34 -21.72 34.59
CA THR A 10 1.24 -21.45 33.63
C THR A 10 1.26 -19.99 33.15
N LYS A 11 1.56 -19.03 34.04
CA LYS A 11 1.68 -17.61 33.69
C LYS A 11 2.89 -17.35 32.77
N LEU A 12 4.01 -18.04 32.99
CA LEU A 12 5.19 -18.00 32.13
C LEU A 12 4.91 -18.64 30.76
N GLU A 13 4.28 -19.82 30.72
CA GLU A 13 3.88 -20.52 29.49
C GLU A 13 2.98 -19.65 28.62
N ASN A 14 1.98 -19.00 29.21
CA ASN A 14 1.07 -18.09 28.50
C ASN A 14 1.81 -16.84 27.95
N ARG A 15 2.74 -16.26 28.71
CA ARG A 15 3.53 -15.09 28.27
C ARG A 15 4.48 -15.42 27.12
N LEU A 16 5.06 -16.63 27.13
CA LEU A 16 5.98 -17.09 26.10
C LEU A 16 5.27 -17.66 24.87
N GLY A 17 3.93 -17.66 24.83
CA GLY A 17 3.15 -18.28 23.77
C GLY A 17 3.39 -19.79 23.65
N ILE A 18 3.80 -20.46 24.74
CA ILE A 18 3.87 -21.91 24.80
C ILE A 18 2.41 -22.37 24.80
N ARG A 19 1.89 -22.68 23.61
CA ARG A 19 0.55 -23.26 23.50
C ARG A 19 0.56 -24.50 24.36
N LYS A 20 -0.28 -24.52 25.39
CA LYS A 20 -0.80 -25.76 25.95
C LYS A 20 -1.23 -26.57 24.73
N VAL A 21 -0.66 -27.75 24.54
CA VAL A 21 -0.92 -28.59 23.36
C VAL A 21 -2.40 -29.01 23.40
N THR A 22 -3.30 -28.15 22.94
CA THR A 22 -4.75 -28.37 22.98
C THR A 22 -5.29 -28.97 21.69
N SER A 23 -4.44 -29.56 20.84
CA SER A 23 -4.92 -30.25 19.62
C SER A 23 -4.06 -31.43 19.12
N VAL A 24 -3.20 -32.01 19.96
CA VAL A 24 -2.54 -33.31 19.64
C VAL A 24 -3.39 -34.50 20.09
N THR A 25 -4.63 -34.28 20.57
CA THR A 25 -5.61 -35.36 20.80
C THR A 25 -5.77 -36.26 19.58
N ASN A 26 -5.64 -35.72 18.37
CA ASN A 26 -5.79 -36.52 17.15
C ASN A 26 -4.58 -37.42 16.83
N LEU A 27 -3.35 -37.00 17.13
CA LEU A 27 -2.17 -37.83 16.78
C LEU A 27 -2.09 -39.08 17.65
N ASN A 28 -2.43 -38.98 18.94
CA ASN A 28 -2.37 -40.15 19.81
C ASN A 28 -3.50 -41.15 19.50
N GLU A 29 -4.70 -40.65 19.19
CA GLU A 29 -5.80 -41.47 18.69
C GLU A 29 -5.49 -42.11 17.33
N GLU A 30 -4.90 -41.35 16.39
CA GLU A 30 -4.43 -41.85 15.10
C GLU A 30 -3.34 -42.92 15.25
N LEU A 31 -2.38 -42.73 16.17
CA LEU A 31 -1.33 -43.70 16.47
C LEU A 31 -1.88 -44.96 17.12
N VAL A 32 -2.86 -44.84 18.04
CA VAL A 32 -3.57 -45.99 18.63
C VAL A 32 -4.39 -46.74 17.57
N LEU A 33 -5.07 -46.03 16.66
CA LEU A 33 -5.76 -46.62 15.52
C LEU A 33 -4.81 -47.33 14.56
N LEU A 34 -3.67 -46.70 14.23
CA LEU A 34 -2.64 -47.28 13.40
C LEU A 34 -2.07 -48.54 14.05
N ARG A 35 -1.78 -48.50 15.36
CA ARG A 35 -1.35 -49.65 16.15
C ARG A 35 -2.37 -50.79 16.12
N ARG A 36 -3.66 -50.48 16.26
CA ARG A 36 -4.74 -51.48 16.17
C ARG A 36 -4.79 -52.11 14.78
N LYS A 37 -4.82 -51.29 13.72
CA LYS A 37 -4.82 -51.76 12.32
C LYS A 37 -3.58 -52.61 11.99
N LEU A 38 -2.42 -52.19 12.47
CA LEU A 38 -1.16 -52.90 12.30
C LEU A 38 -1.21 -54.26 13.01
N SER A 39 -1.70 -54.30 14.26
CA SER A 39 -1.83 -55.53 15.04
C SER A 39 -2.86 -56.49 14.42
N GLU A 40 -4.01 -55.97 13.99
CA GLU A 40 -5.07 -56.73 13.28
C GLU A 40 -4.57 -57.26 11.93
N ALA A 41 -3.79 -56.47 11.19
CA ALA A 41 -3.18 -56.87 9.92
C ALA A 41 -1.95 -57.79 10.10
N GLY A 42 -1.61 -58.21 11.32
CA GLY A 42 -0.47 -59.09 11.57
C GLY A 42 0.89 -58.44 11.26
N CYS A 43 1.24 -57.39 12.02
CA CYS A 43 2.52 -56.65 12.00
C CYS A 43 3.76 -57.51 11.66
N GLY A 44 3.86 -58.68 12.28
CA GLY A 44 5.04 -59.53 12.21
C GLY A 44 5.18 -60.33 10.91
N PHE A 45 4.06 -60.63 10.23
CA PHE A 45 4.07 -61.51 9.05
C PHE A 45 3.82 -60.76 7.75
N LEU A 46 2.86 -59.82 7.71
CA LEU A 46 2.45 -59.20 6.45
C LEU A 46 3.25 -57.95 6.07
N LEU A 47 3.59 -57.10 7.05
CA LEU A 47 4.14 -55.76 6.75
C LEU A 47 5.67 -55.68 6.87
N LYS A 48 6.35 -56.76 7.28
CA LYS A 48 7.81 -56.80 7.52
C LYS A 48 8.32 -55.55 8.27
N ILE A 49 7.54 -55.01 9.21
CA ILE A 49 7.96 -53.84 9.96
C ILE A 49 8.99 -54.30 11.00
N PRO A 50 10.21 -53.72 11.01
CA PRO A 50 11.21 -54.05 12.01
C PRO A 50 10.65 -53.83 13.43
N THR A 51 10.93 -54.77 14.33
CA THR A 51 10.42 -54.74 15.71
C THR A 51 10.83 -53.46 16.45
N ASP A 52 12.00 -52.90 16.11
CA ASP A 52 12.47 -51.61 16.66
C ASP A 52 11.57 -50.43 16.27
N THR A 53 11.05 -50.43 15.05
CA THR A 53 10.13 -49.38 14.58
C THR A 53 8.78 -49.50 15.28
N LEU A 54 8.28 -50.73 15.48
CA LEU A 54 7.05 -50.98 16.25
C LEU A 54 7.21 -50.56 17.71
N ARG A 55 8.38 -50.81 18.31
CA ARG A 55 8.71 -50.35 19.67
C ARG A 55 8.73 -48.83 19.75
N LYS A 56 9.44 -48.13 18.85
CA LYS A 56 9.43 -46.65 18.81
C LYS A 56 8.03 -46.07 18.62
N LEU A 57 7.22 -46.68 17.75
CA LEU A 57 5.83 -46.26 17.56
C LEU A 57 5.01 -46.48 18.84
N THR A 58 5.25 -47.59 19.54
CA THR A 58 4.63 -47.87 20.84
C THR A 58 5.07 -46.83 21.87
N ASP A 59 6.37 -46.54 21.95
CA ASP A 59 6.95 -45.56 22.86
C ASP A 59 6.47 -44.13 22.57
N LEU A 60 6.11 -43.81 21.33
CA LEU A 60 5.51 -42.52 20.95
C LEU A 60 4.00 -42.48 21.21
N ALA A 61 3.28 -43.59 20.99
CA ALA A 61 1.83 -43.68 21.22
C ALA A 61 1.46 -43.87 22.70
N THR A 62 2.38 -44.41 23.50
CA THR A 62 2.25 -44.50 24.98
C THR A 62 3.14 -43.51 25.70
N GLY A 63 4.08 -42.89 24.98
CA GLY A 63 4.89 -41.78 25.45
C GLY A 63 3.98 -40.61 25.72
N ASN A 64 3.84 -40.32 27.00
CA ASN A 64 3.26 -39.08 27.49
C ASN A 64 3.86 -37.89 26.70
N ASP A 65 3.00 -36.97 26.23
CA ASP A 65 3.32 -35.72 25.49
C ASP A 65 4.25 -34.73 26.23
N TYR A 66 5.02 -35.22 27.20
CA TYR A 66 5.97 -34.44 27.95
C TYR A 66 7.34 -34.58 27.30
N LEU A 67 7.73 -33.53 26.57
CA LEU A 67 9.13 -33.11 26.53
C LEU A 67 9.73 -33.37 27.92
N THR A 68 10.85 -34.08 27.96
CA THR A 68 11.60 -34.31 29.20
C THR A 68 11.86 -32.98 29.90
N LEU A 69 12.05 -32.98 31.23
CA LEU A 69 12.31 -31.73 31.98
C LEU A 69 13.45 -30.91 31.34
N GLU A 70 14.48 -31.60 30.84
CA GLU A 70 15.60 -31.01 30.10
C GLU A 70 15.18 -30.35 28.77
N GLU A 71 14.30 -30.99 28.00
CA GLU A 71 13.77 -30.40 26.76
C GLU A 71 12.87 -29.21 27.02
N LYS A 72 12.02 -29.27 28.07
CA LYS A 72 11.22 -28.11 28.51
C LYS A 72 12.13 -26.95 28.91
N LYS A 73 13.21 -27.22 29.63
CA LYS A 73 14.19 -26.22 30.03
C LYS A 73 14.87 -25.58 28.80
N ARG A 74 15.31 -26.38 27.82
CA ARG A 74 15.88 -25.89 26.57
C ARG A 74 14.91 -25.03 25.76
N GLU A 75 13.64 -25.42 25.67
CA GLU A 75 12.61 -24.64 24.97
C GLU A 75 12.36 -23.29 25.66
N ILE A 76 12.35 -23.26 27.00
CA ILE A 76 12.20 -22.02 27.77
C ILE A 76 13.40 -21.09 27.54
N GLU A 77 14.63 -21.62 27.57
CA GLU A 77 15.86 -20.86 27.28
C GLU A 77 15.84 -20.29 25.86
N PHE A 78 15.53 -21.11 24.85
CA PHE A 78 15.43 -20.66 23.46
C PHE A 78 14.39 -19.54 23.27
N ARG A 79 13.20 -19.69 23.88
CA ARG A 79 12.17 -18.64 23.81
C ARG A 79 12.56 -17.39 24.56
N HIS A 80 13.26 -17.51 25.68
CA HIS A 80 13.78 -16.37 26.40
C HIS A 80 14.76 -15.58 25.51
N ASP A 81 15.70 -16.25 24.86
CA ASP A 81 16.67 -15.62 23.97
C ASP A 81 15.98 -14.93 22.78
N LEU A 82 14.94 -15.57 22.20
CA LEU A 82 14.13 -14.96 21.15
C LEU A 82 13.43 -13.67 21.62
N VAL A 83 12.88 -13.67 22.84
CA VAL A 83 12.22 -12.47 23.42
C VAL A 83 13.25 -11.36 23.66
N ILE A 84 14.45 -11.69 24.13
CA ILE A 84 15.54 -10.72 24.32
C ILE A 84 15.95 -10.09 22.99
N GLU A 85 16.12 -10.88 21.93
CA GLU A 85 16.45 -10.35 20.60
C GLU A 85 15.32 -9.48 20.04
N GLN A 86 14.06 -9.85 20.26
CA GLN A 86 12.93 -9.00 19.87
C GLN A 86 12.92 -7.66 20.59
N ILE A 87 13.20 -7.65 21.91
CA ILE A 87 13.32 -6.42 22.69
C ILE A 87 14.46 -5.56 22.13
N ARG A 88 15.63 -6.15 21.85
CA ARG A 88 16.79 -5.45 21.28
C ARG A 88 16.46 -4.77 19.95
N LEU A 89 15.79 -5.48 19.04
CA LEU A 89 15.39 -4.94 17.73
C LEU A 89 14.35 -3.82 17.85
N LEU A 90 13.41 -3.93 18.80
CA LEU A 90 12.43 -2.86 19.06
C LEU A 90 13.10 -1.60 19.63
N GLU A 91 14.08 -1.74 20.51
CA GLU A 91 14.87 -0.61 21.02
C GLU A 91 15.69 0.05 19.91
N GLU A 92 16.28 -0.72 19.00
CA GLU A 92 17.00 -0.21 17.84
C GLU A 92 16.07 0.56 16.90
N PHE A 93 14.92 -0.03 16.55
CA PHE A 93 13.89 0.64 15.74
C PHE A 93 13.39 1.93 16.38
N GLN A 94 13.17 1.95 17.70
CA GLN A 94 12.73 3.16 18.40
C GLN A 94 13.77 4.28 18.34
N LYS A 95 15.05 3.95 18.48
CA LYS A 95 16.15 4.93 18.34
C LYS A 95 16.22 5.49 16.93
N ASP A 96 16.17 4.64 15.92
CA ASP A 96 16.22 5.06 14.51
C ASP A 96 15.00 5.91 14.14
N PHE A 97 13.82 5.52 14.61
CA PHE A 97 12.58 6.26 14.42
C PHE A 97 12.66 7.67 15.02
N GLU A 98 13.20 7.79 16.23
CA GLU A 98 13.39 9.09 16.91
C GLU A 98 14.36 9.99 16.16
N VAL A 99 15.45 9.44 15.58
CA VAL A 99 16.40 10.19 14.75
C VAL A 99 15.74 10.70 13.46
N VAL A 100 14.94 9.88 12.79
CA VAL A 100 14.25 10.28 11.55
C VAL A 100 13.19 11.34 11.81
N PHE A 101 12.36 11.19 12.84
CA PHE A 101 11.32 12.19 13.14
C PHE A 101 11.87 13.49 13.75
N LYS A 102 12.95 13.42 14.52
CA LYS A 102 13.68 14.62 14.95
C LYS A 102 14.58 15.20 13.86
N SER A 103 14.76 14.50 12.75
CA SER A 103 15.52 15.06 11.65
C SER A 103 14.83 16.32 11.17
N GLU A 104 15.63 17.38 11.06
CA GLU A 104 15.20 18.70 10.60
C GLU A 104 14.44 18.60 9.26
N SER A 105 14.75 17.60 8.44
CA SER A 105 14.12 17.36 7.14
C SER A 105 12.60 17.18 7.20
N ILE A 106 12.06 16.33 8.09
CA ILE A 106 10.60 16.10 8.17
C ILE A 106 9.90 17.31 8.79
N ALA A 107 10.51 17.88 9.83
CA ALA A 107 10.02 19.10 10.44
C ALA A 107 9.95 20.24 9.40
N ASN A 108 11.01 20.43 8.61
CA ASN A 108 11.09 21.48 7.59
C ASN A 108 10.03 21.30 6.49
N VAL A 109 9.79 20.07 6.03
CA VAL A 109 8.69 19.81 5.06
C VAL A 109 7.35 20.27 5.63
N SER A 110 7.08 20.00 6.91
CA SER A 110 5.84 20.41 7.57
C SER A 110 5.73 21.93 7.71
N HIS A 111 6.86 22.63 7.93
CA HIS A 111 6.90 24.09 8.01
C HIS A 111 6.68 24.77 6.65
N HIS A 112 7.06 24.12 5.54
CA HIS A 112 6.87 24.67 4.19
C HIS A 112 5.48 24.39 3.61
N LEU A 113 4.71 23.45 4.18
CA LEU A 113 3.39 23.10 3.67
C LEU A 113 2.44 24.32 3.53
N PRO A 114 2.32 25.24 4.50
CA PRO A 114 1.48 26.42 4.35
C PRO A 114 1.98 27.38 3.26
N ALA A 115 3.29 27.49 3.08
CA ALA A 115 3.87 28.33 2.02
C ALA A 115 3.62 27.73 0.63
N LEU A 116 3.67 26.40 0.50
CA LEU A 116 3.30 25.68 -0.72
C LEU A 116 1.81 25.85 -1.03
N ASP A 117 0.93 25.76 -0.03
CA ASP A 117 -0.51 25.98 -0.19
C ASP A 117 -0.84 27.40 -0.67
N ILE A 118 -0.11 28.42 -0.16
CA ILE A 118 -0.26 29.81 -0.60
C ILE A 118 0.22 29.97 -2.05
N ALA A 119 1.40 29.43 -2.38
CA ALA A 119 1.96 29.50 -3.72
C ALA A 119 1.05 28.79 -4.74
N GLU A 120 0.48 27.63 -4.39
CA GLU A 120 -0.48 26.92 -5.23
C GLU A 120 -1.73 27.78 -5.50
N LYS A 121 -2.28 28.45 -4.48
CA LYS A 121 -3.42 29.35 -4.66
C LYS A 121 -3.09 30.53 -5.57
N GLU A 122 -1.95 31.19 -5.36
CA GLU A 122 -1.52 32.34 -6.17
C GLU A 122 -1.32 31.96 -7.65
N ILE A 123 -0.71 30.80 -7.91
CA ILE A 123 -0.53 30.26 -9.27
C ILE A 123 -1.89 30.00 -9.93
N ASN A 124 -2.83 29.39 -9.20
CA ASN A 124 -4.15 29.09 -9.72
C ASN A 124 -4.98 30.35 -10.00
N GLU A 125 -4.93 31.36 -9.12
CA GLU A 125 -5.57 32.65 -9.34
C GLU A 125 -4.97 33.37 -10.56
N SER A 126 -3.65 33.40 -10.67
CA SER A 126 -2.94 33.98 -11.82
C SER A 126 -3.29 33.27 -13.13
N ALA A 127 -3.41 31.94 -13.11
CA ALA A 127 -3.80 31.16 -14.29
C ALA A 127 -5.23 31.50 -14.75
N LEU A 128 -6.16 31.70 -13.81
CA LEU A 128 -7.53 32.12 -14.11
C LEU A 128 -7.58 33.53 -14.71
N ASP A 129 -6.79 34.47 -14.18
CA ASP A 129 -6.71 35.83 -14.71
C ASP A 129 -6.13 35.85 -16.13
N VAL A 130 -5.08 35.07 -16.39
CA VAL A 130 -4.51 34.91 -17.74
C VAL A 130 -5.54 34.31 -18.69
N GLN A 131 -6.30 33.30 -18.26
CA GLN A 131 -7.36 32.70 -19.07
C GLN A 131 -8.45 33.72 -19.45
N LYS A 132 -8.90 34.52 -18.47
CA LYS A 132 -9.88 35.58 -18.71
C LYS A 132 -9.35 36.64 -19.67
N HIS A 133 -8.09 37.05 -19.50
CA HIS A 133 -7.45 37.99 -20.41
C HIS A 133 -7.36 37.43 -21.84
N HIS A 134 -7.01 36.15 -21.98
CA HIS A 134 -6.95 35.47 -23.27
C HIS A 134 -8.30 35.47 -24.00
N ILE A 135 -9.40 35.19 -23.28
CA ILE A 135 -10.76 35.23 -23.85
C ILE A 135 -11.07 36.65 -24.36
N ASN A 136 -10.80 37.69 -23.57
CA ASN A 136 -11.04 39.07 -23.97
C ASN A 136 -10.23 39.47 -25.22
N VAL A 137 -8.97 39.02 -25.31
CA VAL A 137 -8.13 39.28 -26.48
C VAL A 137 -8.65 38.54 -27.71
N ALA A 138 -9.12 37.30 -27.54
CA ALA A 138 -9.72 36.53 -28.63
C ALA A 138 -11.01 37.19 -29.16
N ASP A 139 -11.86 37.67 -28.26
CA ASP A 139 -13.08 38.39 -28.62
C ASP A 139 -12.78 39.73 -29.31
N LEU A 140 -11.81 40.48 -28.80
CA LEU A 140 -11.36 41.73 -29.44
C LEU A 140 -10.83 41.46 -30.85
N LYS A 141 -10.01 40.42 -31.02
CA LYS A 141 -9.49 40.01 -32.34
C LYS A 141 -10.64 39.65 -33.28
N LYS A 142 -11.63 38.88 -32.81
CA LYS A 142 -12.81 38.52 -33.61
C LYS A 142 -13.59 39.76 -34.06
N ASN A 143 -13.85 40.69 -33.13
CA ASN A 143 -14.53 41.94 -33.45
C ASN A 143 -13.76 42.80 -34.45
N PHE A 144 -12.43 42.84 -34.33
CA PHE A 144 -11.56 43.55 -35.26
C PHE A 144 -11.62 42.95 -36.68
N VAL A 145 -11.62 41.62 -36.80
CA VAL A 145 -11.77 40.93 -38.10
C VAL A 145 -13.12 41.28 -38.74
N ILE A 146 -14.22 41.22 -37.98
CA ILE A 146 -15.55 41.58 -38.48
C ILE A 146 -15.58 43.03 -38.98
N LEU A 147 -14.96 43.95 -38.24
CA LEU A 147 -14.91 45.36 -38.63
C LEU A 147 -14.10 45.57 -39.92
N LEU A 148 -12.98 44.85 -40.09
CA LEU A 148 -12.21 44.88 -41.33
C LEU A 148 -12.99 44.33 -42.52
N GLU A 149 -13.76 43.26 -42.35
CA GLU A 149 -14.63 42.71 -43.40
C GLU A 149 -15.71 43.71 -43.82
N GLN A 150 -16.34 44.38 -42.85
CA GLN A 150 -17.33 45.43 -43.11
C GLN A 150 -16.72 46.62 -43.85
N LEU A 151 -15.55 47.08 -43.41
CA LEU A 151 -14.84 48.18 -44.07
C LEU A 151 -14.44 47.80 -45.50
N ASN A 152 -13.95 46.57 -45.71
CA ASN A 152 -13.61 46.08 -47.04
C ASN A 152 -14.85 46.04 -47.97
N TYR A 153 -16.00 45.61 -47.46
CA TYR A 153 -17.26 45.64 -48.22
C TYR A 153 -17.65 47.07 -48.62
N GLN A 154 -17.55 48.03 -47.70
CA GLN A 154 -17.84 49.44 -47.98
C GLN A 154 -16.90 50.05 -49.02
N VAL A 155 -15.60 49.72 -48.96
CA VAL A 155 -14.64 50.17 -49.97
C VAL A 155 -15.01 49.63 -51.35
N LEU A 156 -15.33 48.34 -51.47
CA LEU A 156 -15.76 47.74 -52.74
C LEU A 156 -17.06 48.36 -53.28
N GLU A 157 -18.01 48.68 -52.40
CA GLU A 157 -19.25 49.37 -52.78
C GLU A 157 -18.94 50.77 -53.35
N TRP A 158 -18.08 51.53 -52.68
CA TRP A 158 -17.67 52.87 -53.14
C TRP A 158 -16.87 52.82 -54.44
N GLU A 159 -15.94 51.87 -54.59
CA GLU A 159 -15.23 51.65 -55.85
C GLU A 159 -16.22 51.39 -57.00
N GLY A 160 -17.23 50.54 -56.78
CA GLY A 160 -18.27 50.27 -57.76
C GLY A 160 -19.17 51.49 -58.08
N ILE A 161 -19.40 52.39 -57.12
CA ILE A 161 -20.12 53.66 -57.36
C ILE A 161 -19.25 54.62 -58.18
N VAL A 162 -17.98 54.76 -57.83
CA VAL A 162 -17.02 55.63 -58.54
C VAL A 162 -16.87 55.18 -59.99
N GLU A 163 -16.71 53.88 -60.24
CA GLU A 163 -16.58 53.33 -61.59
C GLU A 163 -17.83 53.62 -62.44
N LYS A 164 -19.04 53.48 -61.88
CA LYS A 164 -20.29 53.82 -62.57
C LYS A 164 -20.37 55.30 -62.93
N LEU A 165 -19.97 56.18 -62.02
CA LEU A 165 -19.95 57.62 -62.26
C LEU A 165 -18.95 58.01 -63.35
N GLU A 166 -17.78 57.36 -63.38
CA GLU A 166 -16.80 57.56 -64.45
C GLU A 166 -17.33 57.09 -65.82
N GLN A 167 -17.98 55.93 -65.88
CA GLN A 167 -18.61 55.43 -67.11
C GLN A 167 -19.75 56.35 -67.60
N GLU A 168 -20.58 56.88 -66.69
CA GLU A 168 -21.62 57.85 -67.06
C GLU A 168 -21.03 59.15 -67.60
N LYS A 169 -19.95 59.65 -66.99
CA LYS A 169 -19.24 60.83 -67.46
C LYS A 169 -18.68 60.62 -68.87
N GLN A 170 -17.99 59.51 -69.13
CA GLN A 170 -17.47 59.18 -70.46
C GLN A 170 -18.57 59.03 -71.51
N LYS A 171 -19.73 58.45 -71.16
CA LYS A 171 -20.90 58.36 -72.04
C LYS A 171 -21.52 59.71 -72.37
N ARG A 172 -21.48 60.67 -71.44
CA ARG A 172 -21.94 62.04 -71.68
C ARG A 172 -20.98 62.80 -72.59
N GLU A 173 -19.68 62.61 -72.40
CA GLU A 173 -18.62 63.24 -73.22
C GLU A 173 -18.57 62.69 -74.66
N THR A 174 -18.96 61.44 -74.90
CA THR A 174 -19.00 60.83 -76.25
C THR A 174 -20.30 61.06 -77.02
N LYS A 175 -21.39 61.45 -76.35
CA LYS A 175 -22.67 61.82 -76.97
C LYS A 175 -22.81 63.31 -77.27
N ALA A 176 -21.96 64.14 -76.67
CA ALA A 176 -21.83 65.56 -76.97
C ALA A 176 -20.92 65.77 -78.18
#